data_AF-A0A1Q7AQG5-F1
#
_entry.id   AF-A0A1Q7AQG5-F1
#
_cell.length_a   1.000
_cell.length_b   1.000
_cell.length_c   1.000
_cell.angle_alpha   90.00
_cell.angle_beta   90.00
_cell.angle_gamma   90.00
#
_symmetry.space_group_name_H-M   'P 1'
#
loop_
_entity.id
_entity.type
_entity.pdbx_description
1 polymer ?
#
loop_
_entity_poly.entity_id
_entity_poly.type
_entity_poly.pdbx_seq_one_letter_code
_entity_poly.pdbx_strand_id
1 'polypeptide(L)'
;MPADARTREQLEWIAEEVTEAGGDASIWLSQPATHGQERELARRMADARAEEYTAVTAEAAAHAGAKDRRRVADRLRAELRRIDRRDYFPPPERDTAHAAVRALHEAAVRADEEVRP
;
A
#
# COMPACT_ATOMS: atom_id res chain seq x y z
N MET A 1 10.21 4.24 -7.63
CA MET A 1 10.68 4.81 -6.34
C MET A 1 10.54 6.32 -6.42
N PRO A 2 10.39 7.08 -5.31
CA PRO A 2 10.18 8.54 -5.36
C PRO A 2 11.25 9.35 -6.12
N ALA A 3 12.43 8.78 -6.37
CA ALA A 3 13.49 9.36 -7.19
C ALA A 3 13.57 8.77 -8.61
N ASP A 4 12.55 8.02 -9.04
CA ASP A 4 12.48 7.52 -10.41
C ASP A 4 12.22 8.68 -11.40
N ALA A 5 12.62 8.46 -12.66
CA ALA A 5 12.56 9.48 -13.70
C ALA A 5 11.16 10.09 -13.85
N ARG A 6 10.11 9.28 -13.68
CA ARG A 6 8.72 9.72 -13.79
C ARG A 6 8.31 10.65 -12.67
N THR A 7 8.68 10.34 -11.42
CA THR A 7 8.37 11.19 -10.27
C THR A 7 9.14 12.51 -10.35
N ARG A 8 10.36 12.47 -10.90
CA ARG A 8 11.19 13.66 -11.11
C ARG A 8 10.62 14.60 -12.18
N GLU A 9 10.23 14.06 -13.33
CA GLU A 9 9.58 14.83 -14.41
C GLU A 9 8.32 15.55 -13.91
N GLN A 10 7.49 14.89 -13.09
CA GLN A 10 6.29 15.52 -12.55
C GLN A 10 6.59 16.69 -11.62
N LEU A 11 7.66 16.59 -10.82
CA LEU A 11 8.08 17.68 -9.94
C LEU A 11 8.70 18.84 -10.72
N GLU A 12 9.44 18.53 -11.79
CA GLU A 12 10.01 19.53 -12.71
C GLU A 12 8.91 20.31 -13.44
N TRP A 13 7.85 19.64 -13.92
CA TRP A 13 6.68 20.31 -14.51
C TRP A 13 5.98 21.27 -13.54
N ILE A 14 5.77 20.85 -12.29
CA ILE A 14 5.13 21.72 -11.29
C ILE A 14 6.00 22.94 -10.97
N ALA A 15 7.33 22.78 -10.95
CA ALA A 15 8.25 23.88 -10.74
C ALA A 15 8.23 24.88 -11.91
N GLU A 16 8.10 24.39 -13.16
CA GLU A 16 7.90 25.25 -14.33
C GLU A 16 6.59 26.03 -14.24
N GLU A 17 5.46 25.39 -13.89
CA GLU A 17 4.18 26.10 -13.74
C GLU A 17 4.22 27.20 -12.66
N VAL A 18 4.92 26.96 -11.54
CA VAL A 18 5.07 27.95 -10.46
C VAL A 18 5.91 29.15 -10.92
N THR A 19 6.99 28.90 -11.66
CA THR A 19 7.85 29.97 -12.19
C THR A 19 7.17 30.76 -13.30
N GLU A 20 6.40 30.12 -14.18
CA GLU A 20 5.56 30.80 -15.19
C GLU A 20 4.47 31.68 -14.55
N ALA A 21 3.92 31.28 -13.41
CA ALA A 21 2.95 32.07 -12.65
C ALA A 21 3.58 33.25 -11.86
N GLY A 22 4.90 33.47 -11.99
CA GLY A 22 5.63 34.53 -11.26
C GLY A 22 5.99 34.16 -9.82
N GLY A 23 5.88 32.90 -9.45
CA GLY A 23 6.38 32.35 -8.19
C GLY A 23 7.84 31.88 -8.28
N ASP A 24 8.36 31.37 -7.17
CA ASP A 24 9.70 30.80 -7.08
C ASP A 24 9.61 29.35 -6.60
N ALA A 25 10.35 28.45 -7.22
CA ALA A 25 10.33 27.03 -6.95
C ALA A 25 11.75 26.45 -6.98
N SER A 26 12.07 25.57 -6.04
CA SER A 26 13.36 24.88 -5.96
C SER A 26 13.17 23.42 -5.57
N ILE A 27 13.72 22.51 -6.36
CA ILE A 27 13.71 21.06 -6.08
C ILE A 27 15.02 20.68 -5.39
N TRP A 28 14.93 20.13 -4.19
CA TRP A 28 16.09 19.68 -3.41
C TRP A 28 16.13 18.15 -3.39
N LEU A 29 17.25 17.59 -3.85
CA LEU A 29 17.52 16.15 -3.79
C LEU A 29 18.50 15.88 -2.67
N SER A 30 18.04 15.22 -1.62
CA SER A 30 18.88 14.83 -0.49
C SER A 30 19.18 13.33 -0.55
N GLN A 31 20.46 12.99 -0.42
CA GLN A 31 20.91 11.61 -0.21
C GLN A 31 21.20 11.40 1.29
N PRO A 32 20.93 10.22 1.86
CA PRO A 32 21.36 9.90 3.21
C PRO A 32 22.89 10.03 3.31
N ALA A 33 23.40 10.67 4.36
CA ALA A 33 24.85 10.87 4.55
C ALA A 33 25.58 9.53 4.83
N THR A 34 24.85 8.46 5.19
CA THR A 34 25.37 7.12 5.45
C THR A 34 24.37 6.02 5.09
N HIS A 35 24.87 4.82 4.76
CA HIS A 35 24.05 3.61 4.59
C HIS A 35 23.26 3.21 5.84
N GLY A 36 23.70 3.62 7.04
CA GLY A 36 22.97 3.36 8.29
C GLY A 36 21.67 4.15 8.37
N GLN A 37 21.69 5.41 7.94
CA GLN A 37 20.50 6.27 7.89
C GLN A 37 19.50 5.81 6.83
N GLU A 38 19.99 5.31 5.70
CA GLU A 38 19.15 4.72 4.65
C GLU A 38 18.38 3.50 5.16
N ARG A 39 19.06 2.57 5.86
CA ARG A 39 18.40 1.40 6.47
C ARG A 39 17.40 1.80 7.54
N GLU A 40 17.73 2.79 8.37
CA GLU A 40 16.82 3.29 9.41
C GLU A 40 15.56 3.91 8.81
N LEU A 41 15.71 4.69 7.73
CA LEU A 41 14.58 5.26 7.00
C LEU A 41 13.70 4.18 6.38
N ALA A 42 14.32 3.21 5.70
CA ALA A 42 13.62 2.07 5.12
C ALA A 42 12.83 1.29 6.19
N ARG A 43 13.43 1.05 7.35
CA ARG A 43 12.78 0.39 8.48
C ARG A 43 11.55 1.16 8.95
N ARG A 44 11.68 2.47 9.22
CA ARG A 44 10.52 3.28 9.66
C ARG A 44 9.40 3.32 8.64
N MET A 45 9.74 3.37 7.34
CA MET A 45 8.73 3.32 6.28
C MET A 45 8.05 1.95 6.21
N ALA A 46 8.81 0.86 6.38
CA ALA A 46 8.26 -0.50 6.44
C ALA A 46 7.36 -0.69 7.67
N ASP A 47 7.78 -0.23 8.85
CA ASP A 47 7.00 -0.29 10.09
C ASP A 47 5.64 0.41 9.93
N ALA A 48 5.61 1.59 9.31
CA ALA A 48 4.36 2.30 9.03
C ALA A 48 3.41 1.52 8.10
N ARG A 49 3.95 0.76 7.13
CA ARG A 49 3.13 -0.10 6.24
C ARG A 49 2.72 -1.40 6.93
N ALA A 50 3.52 -1.93 7.85
CA ALA A 50 3.22 -3.14 8.60
C ALA A 50 1.93 -2.98 9.43
N GLU A 51 1.69 -1.80 10.01
CA GLU A 51 0.45 -1.48 10.72
C GLU A 51 -0.78 -1.58 9.80
N GLU A 52 -0.69 -1.05 8.57
CA GLU A 52 -1.78 -1.12 7.57
C GLU A 52 -2.07 -2.57 7.15
N TYR A 53 -1.04 -3.38 6.88
CA TYR A 53 -1.21 -4.81 6.56
C TYR A 53 -1.77 -5.61 7.74
N THR A 54 -1.37 -5.29 8.96
CA THR A 54 -1.88 -5.92 10.18
C THR A 54 -3.38 -5.62 10.35
N ALA A 55 -3.80 -4.38 10.10
CA ALA A 55 -5.21 -4.00 10.13
C ALA A 55 -6.04 -4.79 9.11
N VAL A 56 -5.56 -4.92 7.86
CA VAL A 56 -6.21 -5.73 6.82
C VAL A 56 -6.31 -7.20 7.25
N THR A 57 -5.25 -7.76 7.84
CA THR A 57 -5.23 -9.14 8.33
C THR A 57 -6.27 -9.35 9.42
N ALA A 58 -6.33 -8.46 10.41
CA ALA A 58 -7.29 -8.52 11.51
C ALA A 58 -8.72 -8.39 11.00
N GLU A 59 -8.98 -7.48 10.06
CA GLU A 59 -10.31 -7.30 9.48
C GLU A 59 -10.75 -8.52 8.66
N ALA A 60 -9.84 -9.12 7.88
CA ALA A 60 -10.14 -10.35 7.15
C ALA A 60 -10.51 -11.50 8.10
N ALA A 61 -9.79 -11.65 9.20
CA ALA A 61 -10.06 -12.66 10.22
C ALA A 61 -11.43 -12.44 10.90
N ALA A 62 -11.76 -11.19 11.23
CA ALA A 62 -13.04 -10.84 11.86
C ALA A 62 -14.25 -11.17 10.98
N HIS A 63 -14.10 -11.16 9.66
CA HIS A 63 -15.18 -11.39 8.70
C HIS A 63 -15.22 -12.81 8.10
N ALA A 64 -14.34 -13.72 8.55
CA ALA A 64 -14.28 -15.09 8.02
C ALA A 64 -15.63 -15.84 8.08
N GLY A 65 -16.43 -15.58 9.12
CA GLY A 65 -17.77 -16.17 9.30
C GLY A 65 -18.93 -15.28 8.81
N ALA A 66 -18.67 -14.03 8.41
CA ALA A 66 -19.73 -13.06 8.16
C ALA A 66 -20.52 -13.36 6.87
N LYS A 67 -21.79 -12.96 6.81
CA LYS A 67 -22.64 -13.14 5.61
C LYS A 67 -22.21 -12.26 4.45
N ASP A 68 -21.60 -11.11 4.73
CA ASP A 68 -21.10 -10.14 3.76
C ASP A 68 -19.63 -10.36 3.38
N ARG A 69 -19.05 -11.51 3.75
CA ARG A 69 -17.64 -11.88 3.49
C ARG A 69 -17.17 -11.59 2.07
N ARG A 70 -18.01 -11.80 1.04
CA ARG A 70 -17.67 -11.53 -0.36
C ARG A 70 -17.40 -10.05 -0.61
N ARG A 71 -18.32 -9.20 -0.16
CA ARG A 71 -18.20 -7.73 -0.26
C ARG A 71 -16.98 -7.23 0.49
N VAL A 72 -16.72 -7.78 1.68
CA VAL A 72 -15.54 -7.43 2.48
C VAL A 72 -14.25 -7.86 1.78
N ALA A 73 -14.18 -9.08 1.24
CA ALA A 73 -13.02 -9.56 0.51
C ALA A 73 -12.68 -8.68 -0.71
N ASP A 74 -13.68 -8.25 -1.48
CA ASP A 74 -13.48 -7.37 -2.64
C ASP A 74 -12.96 -5.99 -2.24
N ARG A 75 -13.49 -5.43 -1.13
CA ARG A 75 -12.97 -4.18 -0.56
C ARG A 75 -11.52 -4.34 -0.10
N LEU A 76 -11.22 -5.36 0.69
CA LEU A 76 -9.87 -5.61 1.22
C LEU A 76 -8.86 -5.87 0.10
N ARG A 77 -9.26 -6.51 -1.01
CA ARG A 77 -8.41 -6.61 -2.21
C ARG A 77 -8.10 -5.25 -2.83
N ALA A 78 -9.09 -4.36 -2.90
CA ALA A 78 -8.87 -3.00 -3.39
C ALA A 78 -7.96 -2.20 -2.46
N GLU A 79 -8.08 -2.41 -1.15
CA GLU A 79 -7.25 -1.80 -0.12
C GLU A 79 -5.80 -2.28 -0.19
N LEU A 80 -5.55 -3.60 -0.25
CA LEU A 80 -4.22 -4.15 -0.45
C LEU A 80 -3.52 -3.55 -1.68
N ARG A 81 -4.24 -3.42 -2.80
CA ARG A 81 -3.69 -2.78 -4.01
C ARG A 81 -3.31 -1.30 -3.80
N ARG A 82 -3.98 -0.58 -2.90
CA ARG A 82 -3.64 0.81 -2.58
C ARG A 82 -2.42 0.88 -1.66
N ILE A 83 -2.32 -0.05 -0.71
CA ILE A 83 -1.15 -0.18 0.19
C ILE A 83 0.09 -0.55 -0.63
N ASP A 84 0.00 -1.61 -1.46
CA ASP A 84 1.08 -2.08 -2.36
C ASP A 84 1.67 -0.95 -3.22
N ARG A 85 0.84 -0.03 -3.73
CA ARG A 85 1.30 1.09 -4.56
C ARG A 85 2.12 2.13 -3.80
N ARG A 86 1.96 2.21 -2.48
CA ARG A 86 2.65 3.15 -1.59
C ARG A 86 3.73 2.47 -0.76
N ASP A 87 3.80 1.15 -0.84
CA ASP A 87 4.76 0.31 -0.14
C ASP A 87 6.01 0.14 -1.00
N TYR A 88 7.00 0.98 -0.70
CA TYR A 88 8.31 0.94 -1.36
C TYR A 88 9.32 0.08 -0.61
N PHE A 89 9.01 -0.35 0.61
CA PHE A 89 9.88 -1.12 1.50
C PHE A 89 9.06 -2.25 2.12
N PRO A 90 8.80 -3.34 1.36
CA PRO A 90 7.80 -4.33 1.72
C PRO A 90 8.12 -5.00 3.07
N PRO A 91 7.22 -4.88 4.07
CA PRO A 91 7.40 -5.55 5.35
C PRO A 91 6.90 -7.00 5.29
N PRO A 92 7.34 -7.89 6.19
CA PRO A 92 6.93 -9.30 6.19
C PRO A 92 5.42 -9.53 6.39
N GLU A 93 4.72 -8.59 7.03
CA GLU A 93 3.27 -8.61 7.27
C GLU A 93 2.46 -8.60 5.96
N ARG A 94 3.06 -8.10 4.87
CA ARG A 94 2.44 -8.04 3.55
C ARG A 94 1.93 -9.42 3.12
N ASP A 95 2.78 -10.44 3.15
CA ASP A 95 2.41 -11.77 2.66
C ASP A 95 1.29 -12.39 3.50
N THR A 96 1.31 -12.14 4.81
CA THR A 96 0.25 -12.56 5.74
C THR A 96 -1.10 -11.91 5.39
N ALA A 97 -1.11 -10.61 5.12
CA ALA A 97 -2.33 -9.90 4.73
C ALA A 97 -2.89 -10.39 3.39
N HIS A 98 -2.02 -10.59 2.39
CA HIS A 98 -2.42 -11.16 1.10
C HIS A 98 -3.01 -12.57 1.25
N ALA A 99 -2.41 -13.41 2.11
CA ALA A 99 -2.92 -14.75 2.39
C ALA A 99 -4.28 -14.71 3.09
N ALA A 100 -4.46 -13.84 4.09
CA ALA A 100 -5.72 -13.71 4.83
C ALA A 100 -6.88 -13.26 3.91
N VAL A 101 -6.64 -12.26 3.05
CA VAL A 101 -7.67 -11.77 2.11
C VAL A 101 -8.00 -12.82 1.05
N ARG A 102 -7.01 -13.58 0.57
CA ARG A 102 -7.25 -14.70 -0.35
C ARG A 102 -8.13 -15.78 0.30
N ALA A 103 -7.81 -16.17 1.54
CA ALA A 103 -8.59 -17.15 2.28
C ALA A 103 -10.04 -16.69 2.49
N LEU A 104 -10.25 -15.41 2.83
CA LEU A 104 -11.58 -14.82 2.98
C LEU A 104 -12.38 -14.90 1.66
N HIS A 105 -11.75 -14.60 0.54
CA HIS A 105 -12.39 -14.69 -0.77
C HIS A 105 -12.74 -16.15 -1.14
N GLU A 106 -11.85 -17.10 -0.90
CA GLU A 106 -12.11 -18.53 -1.14
C GLU A 106 -13.28 -19.04 -0.27
N ALA A 107 -13.33 -18.63 0.99
CA ALA A 107 -14.45 -18.94 1.89
C ALA A 107 -15.78 -18.28 1.45
N ALA A 108 -15.72 -17.14 0.77
CA ALA A 108 -16.88 -16.50 0.17
C ALA A 108 -17.41 -17.28 -1.04
N VAL A 109 -16.52 -17.69 -1.95
CA VAL A 109 -16.89 -18.48 -3.13
C VAL A 109 -17.51 -19.81 -2.73
N ARG A 110 -16.92 -20.53 -1.77
CA ARG A 110 -17.45 -21.81 -1.28
C ARG A 110 -18.86 -21.67 -0.70
N ALA A 111 -19.11 -20.61 0.07
CA ALA A 111 -20.43 -20.36 0.64
C ALA A 111 -21.49 -20.04 -0.42
N ASP A 112 -21.12 -19.33 -1.49
CA ASP A 112 -22.03 -19.05 -2.61
C ASP A 112 -22.37 -20.33 -3.40
N GLU A 113 -21.42 -21.27 -3.53
CA GLU A 113 -21.62 -22.57 -4.18
C GLU A 113 -22.55 -23.49 -3.37
N GLU A 114 -22.41 -23.53 -2.04
CA GLU A 114 -23.28 -24.32 -1.15
C GLU A 114 -24.75 -23.83 -1.17
N VAL A 115 -24.99 -22.57 -1.52
CA VAL A 115 -26.33 -21.98 -1.60
C VAL A 115 -27.00 -22.21 -2.97
N ARG A 116 -26.24 -22.59 -4.01
CA ARG A 116 -26.76 -22.79 -5.38
C ARG A 116 -26.98 -24.29 -5.65
N PRO A 117 -28.23 -24.77 -5.82
CA PRO A 117 -28.54 -26.19 -6.04
C PRO A 117 -28.10 -26.71 -7.41
#